data_AF-A0A536SWR7-F1
#
_entry.id   AF-A0A536SWR7-F1
#
_cell.length_a   1.000
_cell.length_b   1.000
_cell.length_c   1.000
_cell.angle_alpha   90.00
_cell.angle_beta   90.00
_cell.angle_gamma   90.00
#
_symmetry.space_group_name_H-M   'P 1'
#
loop_
_entity.id
_entity.type
_entity.pdbx_description
1 polymer ?
#
loop_
_entity_poly.entity_id
_entity_poly.type
_entity_poly.pdbx_seq_one_letter_code
_entity_poly.pdbx_strand_id
1 'polypeptide(L)'
;MRPLARVASGGELSRVMLALKTILARLDQIPTLVFDEVDAGIGGRVGQQVGDLLRKVAGSHQVFAITHLPQIASRAHRHILVSKGARAGVTTADVSLLSDANRVQEIARMLGGDPESATSRAHAAELLSAAGSTHAPRADHERTSADPRRRSQPRGG
;
A
#
# COMPACT_ATOMS: atom_id res chain seq x y z
N MET A 1 -3.23 9.02 31.97
CA MET A 1 -2.69 8.83 30.60
C MET A 1 -3.18 9.96 29.71
N ARG A 2 -2.31 10.57 28.90
CA ARG A 2 -2.72 11.55 27.90
C ARG A 2 -3.21 10.80 26.64
N PRO A 3 -4.24 11.28 25.92
CA PRO A 3 -4.70 10.69 24.66
C PRO A 3 -3.53 10.48 23.69
N LEU A 4 -3.52 9.36 22.97
CA LEU A 4 -2.44 9.00 22.04
C LEU A 4 -2.17 10.09 21.00
N ALA A 5 -3.24 10.75 20.51
CA ALA A 5 -3.18 11.89 19.58
C ALA A 5 -2.44 13.12 20.15
N ARG A 6 -2.22 13.21 21.47
CA ARG A 6 -1.50 14.32 22.12
C ARG A 6 -0.03 13.99 22.42
N VAL A 7 0.45 12.78 22.10
CA VAL A 7 1.79 12.31 22.45
C VAL A 7 2.54 11.71 21.25
N ALA A 8 1.84 11.10 20.29
CA ALA A 8 2.42 10.55 19.07
C ALA A 8 2.51 11.61 17.95
N SER A 9 3.51 11.50 17.09
CA SER A 9 3.57 12.27 15.83
C SER A 9 2.46 11.84 14.86
N GLY A 10 2.09 12.71 13.91
CA GLY A 10 1.08 12.41 12.88
C GLY A 10 1.37 11.10 12.14
N GLY A 11 2.60 10.92 11.68
CA GLY A 11 3.04 9.70 11.00
C GLY A 11 3.04 8.44 11.88
N GLU A 12 3.38 8.54 13.16
CA GLU A 12 3.29 7.39 14.07
C GLU A 12 1.85 6.94 14.29
N LEU A 13 0.94 7.90 14.49
CA LEU A 13 -0.48 7.60 14.62
C LEU A 13 -1.05 7.01 13.33
N SER A 14 -0.68 7.56 12.17
CA SER A 14 -1.06 7.02 10.85
C SER A 14 -0.58 5.57 10.67
N ARG A 15 0.65 5.23 11.08
CA ARG A 15 1.18 3.86 11.01
C ARG A 15 0.50 2.91 11.99
N VAL A 16 0.20 3.35 13.21
CA VAL A 16 -0.59 2.55 14.17
C VAL A 16 -1.99 2.27 13.60
N MET A 17 -2.64 3.29 13.04
CA MET A 17 -3.94 3.12 12.39
C MET A 17 -3.85 2.15 11.20
N LEU A 18 -2.80 2.26 10.36
CA LEU A 18 -2.58 1.34 9.25
C LEU A 18 -2.42 -0.12 9.72
N ALA A 19 -1.67 -0.35 10.80
CA ALA A 19 -1.51 -1.68 11.37
C ALA A 19 -2.86 -2.25 11.84
N LEU A 20 -3.66 -1.44 12.54
CA LEU A 20 -5.00 -1.83 12.98
C LEU A 20 -5.92 -2.12 11.79
N LYS A 21 -5.96 -1.23 10.78
CA LYS A 21 -6.75 -1.45 9.56
C LYS A 21 -6.30 -2.69 8.81
N THR A 22 -5.01 -3.01 8.79
CA THR A 22 -4.53 -4.25 8.16
C THR A 22 -5.09 -5.52 8.82
N ILE A 23 -5.29 -5.49 10.15
CA ILE A 23 -5.82 -6.62 10.92
C ILE A 23 -7.36 -6.66 10.85
N LEU A 24 -7.99 -5.49 10.93
CA LEU A 24 -9.44 -5.34 11.10
C LEU A 24 -10.19 -5.02 9.79
N ALA A 25 -9.51 -4.90 8.65
CA ALA A 25 -10.11 -4.47 7.38
C ALA A 25 -11.40 -5.24 7.05
N ARG A 26 -11.47 -6.55 7.28
CA ARG A 26 -12.67 -7.34 6.96
C ARG A 26 -13.90 -7.00 7.80
N LEU A 27 -13.71 -6.35 8.95
CA LEU A 27 -14.78 -5.92 9.87
C LEU A 27 -15.10 -4.43 9.71
N ASP A 28 -14.28 -3.71 8.93
CA ASP A 28 -14.44 -2.29 8.70
C ASP A 28 -15.47 -2.06 7.58
N GLN A 29 -16.44 -1.20 7.86
CA GLN A 29 -17.52 -0.87 6.92
C GLN A 29 -17.22 0.39 6.12
N ILE A 30 -16.14 1.10 6.43
CA ILE A 30 -15.77 2.34 5.75
C ILE A 30 -15.06 1.98 4.43
N PRO A 31 -15.64 2.21 3.25
CA PRO A 31 -15.10 1.68 1.99
C PRO A 31 -13.82 2.40 1.51
N THR A 32 -13.60 3.64 1.96
CA THR A 32 -12.50 4.49 1.50
C THR A 32 -11.70 5.03 2.68
N LEU A 33 -10.38 4.85 2.62
CA LEU A 33 -9.43 5.26 3.65
C LEU A 33 -8.42 6.25 3.05
N VAL A 34 -8.08 7.29 3.81
CA VAL A 34 -7.04 8.27 3.46
C VAL A 34 -5.97 8.22 4.54
N PHE A 35 -4.73 7.98 4.13
CA PHE A 35 -3.56 8.04 4.99
C PHE A 35 -2.70 9.24 4.60
N ASP A 36 -2.51 10.15 5.55
CA ASP A 36 -1.60 11.27 5.43
C ASP A 36 -0.36 11.05 6.30
N GLU A 37 0.79 11.53 5.84
CA GLU A 37 2.10 11.43 6.51
C GLU A 37 2.52 10.01 6.96
N VAL A 38 1.99 8.95 6.34
CA VAL A 38 2.34 7.57 6.71
C VAL A 38 3.85 7.28 6.51
N ASP A 39 4.49 8.08 5.67
CA ASP A 39 5.91 8.06 5.34
C ASP A 39 6.79 9.01 6.16
N ALA A 40 6.23 9.74 7.12
CA ALA A 40 7.01 10.68 7.94
C ALA A 40 8.04 9.94 8.80
N GLY A 41 9.30 10.38 8.69
CA GLY A 41 10.42 9.86 9.47
C GLY A 41 10.85 8.44 9.12
N ILE A 42 10.44 7.91 7.98
CA ILE A 42 10.82 6.55 7.53
C ILE A 42 11.45 6.57 6.13
N GLY A 43 12.12 5.46 5.78
CA GLY A 43 12.73 5.27 4.48
C GLY A 43 13.17 3.82 4.27
N GLY A 44 13.76 3.53 3.10
CA GLY A 44 14.34 2.22 2.78
C GLY A 44 13.36 1.06 3.01
N ARG A 45 13.80 0.04 3.75
CA ARG A 45 13.02 -1.18 4.03
C ARG A 45 11.73 -0.89 4.81
N VAL A 46 11.72 0.10 5.70
CA VAL A 46 10.51 0.47 6.46
C VAL A 46 9.45 1.05 5.52
N GLY A 47 9.85 1.90 4.57
CA GLY A 47 8.96 2.41 3.53
C GLY A 47 8.36 1.28 2.66
N GLN A 48 9.14 0.26 2.33
CA GLN A 48 8.64 -0.92 1.60
C GLN A 48 7.55 -1.66 2.40
N GLN A 49 7.80 -1.93 3.69
CA GLN A 49 6.83 -2.62 4.55
C GLN A 49 5.53 -1.81 4.70
N VAL A 50 5.62 -0.49 4.86
CA VAL A 50 4.43 0.38 4.89
C VAL A 50 3.67 0.32 3.56
N GLY A 51 4.37 0.37 2.43
CA GLY A 51 3.75 0.20 1.11
C GLY A 51 3.04 -1.15 0.95
N ASP A 52 3.63 -2.24 1.44
CA ASP A 52 3.03 -3.57 1.41
C ASP A 52 1.76 -3.65 2.29
N LEU A 53 1.77 -3.01 3.46
CA LEU A 53 0.60 -2.92 4.33
C LEU A 53 -0.54 -2.12 3.67
N LEU A 54 -0.23 -0.97 3.06
CA LEU A 54 -1.20 -0.19 2.29
C LEU A 54 -1.80 -1.00 1.14
N ARG A 55 -0.96 -1.74 0.40
CA ARG A 55 -1.41 -2.62 -0.69
C ARG A 55 -2.32 -3.74 -0.18
N LYS A 56 -2.02 -4.30 0.99
CA LYS A 56 -2.85 -5.32 1.63
C LYS A 56 -4.22 -4.79 2.02
N VAL A 57 -4.29 -3.61 2.66
CA VAL A 57 -5.57 -2.96 2.97
C VAL A 57 -6.36 -2.65 1.70
N ALA A 58 -5.67 -2.21 0.64
CA ALA A 58 -6.26 -1.92 -0.66
C ALA A 58 -6.87 -3.15 -1.37
N GLY A 59 -6.66 -4.36 -0.86
CA GLY A 59 -7.35 -5.57 -1.34
C GLY A 59 -8.84 -5.64 -0.93
N SER A 60 -9.28 -4.78 -0.03
CA SER A 60 -10.70 -4.73 0.43
C SER A 60 -11.27 -3.32 0.53
N HIS A 61 -10.42 -2.29 0.49
CA HIS A 61 -10.78 -0.88 0.66
C HIS A 61 -10.17 -0.05 -0.47
N GLN A 62 -10.78 1.08 -0.80
CA GLN A 62 -10.09 2.10 -1.59
C GLN A 62 -9.13 2.87 -0.67
N VAL A 63 -7.84 2.91 -1.01
CA VAL A 63 -6.83 3.57 -0.19
C VAL A 63 -6.19 4.72 -0.98
N PHE A 64 -6.24 5.91 -0.40
CA PHE A 64 -5.44 7.06 -0.82
C PHE A 64 -4.29 7.25 0.17
N ALA A 65 -3.08 7.37 -0.35
CA ALA A 65 -1.90 7.72 0.44
C ALA A 65 -1.13 8.82 -0.30
N ILE A 66 -0.81 9.89 0.40
CA ILE A 66 0.08 10.94 -0.11
C ILE A 66 1.49 10.57 0.34
N THR A 67 2.44 10.52 -0.59
CA THR A 67 3.80 10.10 -0.27
C THR A 67 4.84 10.71 -1.19
N HIS A 68 6.04 10.91 -0.66
CA HIS A 68 7.23 11.24 -1.42
C HIS A 68 8.21 10.06 -1.53
N LEU A 69 7.89 8.90 -0.94
CA LEU A 69 8.77 7.73 -0.95
C LEU A 69 8.50 6.83 -2.17
N PRO A 70 9.51 6.56 -3.02
CA PRO A 70 9.33 5.68 -4.18
C PRO A 70 8.93 4.26 -3.77
N GLN A 71 9.35 3.81 -2.59
CA GLN A 71 9.01 2.50 -2.04
C GLN A 71 7.49 2.35 -1.83
N ILE A 72 6.82 3.39 -1.35
CA ILE A 72 5.36 3.37 -1.14
C ILE A 72 4.62 3.58 -2.46
N ALA A 73 5.02 4.60 -3.25
CA ALA A 73 4.39 4.90 -4.52
C ALA A 73 4.43 3.71 -5.50
N SER A 74 5.53 2.94 -5.51
CA SER A 74 5.66 1.74 -6.35
C SER A 74 4.60 0.67 -6.05
N ARG A 75 4.08 0.62 -4.82
CA ARG A 75 3.09 -0.38 -4.37
C ARG A 75 1.66 -0.05 -4.77
N ALA A 76 1.38 1.17 -5.21
CA ALA A 76 0.04 1.61 -5.57
C ALA A 76 -0.50 0.91 -6.83
N HIS A 77 -1.82 0.63 -6.85
CA HIS A 77 -2.52 0.14 -8.05
C HIS A 77 -2.60 1.20 -9.16
N ARG A 78 -2.65 2.47 -8.77
CA ARG A 78 -2.74 3.65 -9.62
C ARG A 78 -1.84 4.71 -9.00
N HIS A 79 -1.04 5.39 -9.83
CA HIS A 79 -0.12 6.42 -9.37
C HIS A 79 -0.60 7.76 -9.95
N ILE A 80 -1.00 8.66 -9.05
CA ILE A 80 -1.43 10.01 -9.40
C ILE A 80 -0.27 10.96 -9.10
N LEU A 81 0.14 11.73 -10.10
CA LEU A 81 1.13 12.78 -9.95
C LEU A 81 0.42 14.12 -9.75
N VAL A 82 0.84 14.84 -8.71
CA VAL A 82 0.45 16.24 -8.48
C VAL A 82 1.64 17.11 -8.84
N SER A 83 1.41 18.07 -9.74
CA SER A 83 2.44 18.97 -10.26
C SER A 83 1.98 20.42 -10.17
N LYS A 84 2.93 21.34 -10.06
CA LYS A 84 2.65 22.77 -10.06
C LYS A 84 2.47 23.25 -11.50
N GLY A 85 1.28 23.75 -11.83
CA GLY A 85 0.96 24.37 -13.10
C GLY A 85 0.79 25.88 -12.98
N ALA A 86 0.57 26.55 -14.12
CA ALA A 86 0.22 27.97 -14.17
C ALA A 86 -0.86 28.20 -15.23
N ARG A 87 -1.97 28.85 -14.87
CA ARG A 87 -3.03 29.24 -15.79
C ARG A 87 -3.36 30.72 -15.58
N ALA A 88 -3.26 31.51 -16.65
CA ALA A 88 -3.48 32.96 -16.60
C ALA A 88 -2.70 33.68 -15.48
N GLY A 89 -1.45 33.27 -15.23
CA GLY A 89 -0.60 33.84 -14.18
C GLY A 89 -0.88 33.34 -12.76
N VAL A 90 -1.90 32.48 -12.56
CA VAL A 90 -2.23 31.89 -11.25
C VAL A 90 -1.57 30.52 -11.12
N THR A 91 -0.92 30.28 -9.98
CA THR A 91 -0.38 28.95 -9.62
C THR A 91 -1.54 27.97 -9.43
N THR A 92 -1.44 26.81 -10.09
CA THR A 92 -2.43 25.73 -9.99
C THR A 92 -1.75 24.43 -9.58
N ALA A 93 -2.53 23.48 -9.04
CA ALA A 93 -2.10 22.11 -8.81
C ALA A 93 -2.75 21.23 -9.89
N ASP A 94 -1.96 20.80 -10.87
CA ASP A 94 -2.40 19.90 -11.93
C ASP A 94 -2.22 18.45 -11.48
N VAL A 95 -3.26 17.65 -11.68
CA VAL A 95 -3.34 16.25 -11.26
C VAL A 95 -3.41 15.37 -12.50
N SER A 96 -2.55 14.35 -12.59
CA SER A 96 -2.54 13.42 -13.72
C SER A 96 -2.39 11.97 -13.25
N LEU A 97 -3.11 11.05 -13.91
CA LEU A 97 -2.91 9.62 -13.71
C LEU A 97 -1.77 9.15 -14.61
N LEU A 98 -0.77 8.48 -14.02
CA LEU A 98 0.39 8.01 -14.75
C LEU A 98 0.13 6.67 -15.46
N SER A 99 0.58 6.57 -16.70
CA SER A 99 0.74 5.29 -17.42
C SER A 99 1.88 4.47 -16.81
N ASP A 100 1.97 3.17 -17.11
CA ASP A 100 3.05 2.33 -16.57
C ASP A 100 4.44 2.82 -16.98
N ALA A 101 4.60 3.35 -18.19
CA ALA A 101 5.86 3.98 -18.62
C ALA A 101 6.19 5.23 -17.79
N ASN A 102 5.21 6.12 -17.61
CA ASN A 102 5.40 7.34 -16.83
C ASN A 102 5.61 7.04 -15.33
N ARG A 103 5.07 5.92 -14.83
CA ARG A 103 5.34 5.45 -13.47
C ARG A 103 6.81 5.09 -13.27
N VAL A 104 7.46 4.44 -14.23
CA VAL A 104 8.90 4.14 -14.14
C VAL A 104 9.70 5.43 -14.05
N GLN A 105 9.39 6.39 -14.92
CA GLN A 105 10.08 7.70 -14.94
C GLN A 105 9.88 8.46 -13.61
N GLU A 106 8.66 8.48 -13.09
CA GLU A 106 8.37 9.18 -11.84
C GLU A 106 9.03 8.52 -10.63
N ILE A 107 9.02 7.18 -10.55
CA ILE A 107 9.72 6.47 -9.48
C ILE A 107 11.24 6.69 -9.58
N ALA A 108 11.80 6.72 -10.79
CA ALA A 108 13.21 7.05 -11.01
C ALA A 108 13.54 8.47 -10.52
N ARG A 109 12.66 9.44 -10.79
CA ARG A 109 12.76 10.82 -10.29
C ARG A 109 12.69 10.87 -8.75
N MET A 110 11.76 10.15 -8.14
CA MET A 110 11.58 10.08 -6.68
C MET A 110 12.77 9.43 -5.97
N LEU A 111 13.52 8.54 -6.65
CA LEU A 111 14.75 7.96 -6.12
C LEU A 111 15.92 8.96 -6.02
N GLY A 112 15.75 10.19 -6.55
CA GLY A 112 16.74 11.26 -6.47
C GLY A 112 17.87 11.17 -7.50
N GLY A 113 17.77 10.24 -8.46
CA GLY A 113 18.67 10.17 -9.61
C GLY A 113 18.12 10.92 -10.83
N ASP A 114 18.91 10.96 -11.91
CA ASP A 114 18.42 11.38 -13.22
C ASP A 114 17.34 10.39 -13.70
N PRO A 115 16.08 10.82 -13.91
CA PRO A 115 15.00 9.94 -14.38
C PRO A 115 15.24 9.37 -15.78
N GLU A 116 16.12 9.99 -16.57
CA GLU A 116 16.50 9.50 -17.91
C GLU A 116 17.64 8.49 -17.86
N SER A 117 18.35 8.39 -16.72
CA SER A 117 19.43 7.42 -16.56
C SER A 117 18.92 5.98 -16.59
N ALA A 118 19.61 5.14 -17.36
CA ALA A 118 19.33 3.70 -17.43
C ALA A 118 19.39 3.02 -16.04
N THR A 119 20.31 3.45 -15.16
CA THR A 119 20.46 2.87 -13.81
C THR A 119 19.28 3.23 -12.91
N SER A 120 18.87 4.50 -12.91
CA SER A 120 17.69 4.97 -12.16
C SER A 120 16.42 4.26 -12.61
N ARG A 121 16.25 4.14 -13.93
CA ARG A 121 15.09 3.44 -14.53
C ARG A 121 15.08 1.95 -14.24
N ALA A 122 16.24 1.29 -14.24
CA ALA A 122 16.35 -0.12 -13.87
C ALA A 122 15.91 -0.34 -12.41
N HIS A 123 16.42 0.46 -11.47
CA HIS A 123 16.02 0.37 -10.07
C HIS A 123 14.53 0.69 -9.86
N ALA A 124 13.99 1.69 -10.57
CA ALA A 124 12.57 2.00 -10.54
C ALA A 124 11.70 0.83 -11.06
N ALA A 125 12.12 0.18 -12.15
CA ALA A 125 11.43 -0.98 -12.72
C ALA A 125 11.47 -2.19 -11.76
N GLU A 126 12.58 -2.40 -11.04
CA GLU A 126 12.66 -3.43 -10.00
C GLU A 126 11.68 -3.17 -8.86
N LEU A 127 11.59 -1.94 -8.37
CA LEU A 127 10.62 -1.56 -7.32
C LEU A 127 9.17 -1.82 -7.77
N LEU A 128 8.84 -1.46 -9.00
CA LEU A 128 7.51 -1.67 -9.58
C LEU A 128 7.19 -3.15 -9.82
N SER A 129 8.18 -3.94 -10.24
CA SER A 129 8.01 -5.38 -10.46
C SER A 129 7.77 -6.13 -9.15
N ALA A 130 8.51 -5.78 -8.09
CA ALA A 130 8.34 -6.34 -6.75
C ALA A 130 6.93 -6.06 -6.18
N ALA A 131 6.25 -5.00 -6.64
CA ALA A 131 4.88 -4.67 -6.25
C ALA A 131 3.81 -5.55 -6.92
N GLY A 132 4.13 -6.21 -8.03
CA GLY A 132 3.24 -7.13 -8.74
C GLY A 132 3.27 -8.55 -8.15
N SER A 133 4.40 -8.95 -7.56
CA SER A 133 4.64 -10.32 -7.06
C SER A 133 4.05 -10.63 -5.68
N THR A 134 3.56 -9.64 -4.92
CA THR A 134 3.11 -9.83 -3.52
C THR A 134 1.67 -10.34 -3.37
N HIS A 135 0.98 -10.68 -4.47
CA HIS A 135 -0.39 -11.23 -4.44
C HIS A 135 -0.42 -12.73 -4.79
N ALA A 136 0.34 -13.55 -4.06
CA ALA A 136 -0.06 -14.95 -3.90
C ALA A 136 -1.04 -15.00 -2.72
N PRO A 137 -2.34 -15.28 -2.93
CA PRO A 137 -3.25 -15.53 -1.82
C PRO A 137 -2.68 -16.73 -1.05
N ARG A 138 -2.32 -16.52 0.22
CA ARG A 138 -2.07 -17.65 1.13
C ARG A 138 -3.37 -18.42 1.18
N ALA A 139 -3.38 -19.62 0.60
CA ALA A 139 -4.47 -20.57 0.76
C ALA A 139 -4.77 -20.66 2.26
N ASP A 140 -5.99 -20.26 2.62
CA ASP A 140 -6.50 -20.44 3.96
C ASP A 140 -6.32 -21.92 4.30
N HIS A 141 -5.64 -22.20 5.42
CA HIS A 141 -5.67 -23.51 6.04
C HIS A 141 -7.12 -23.78 6.45
N GLU A 142 -7.89 -24.35 5.52
CA GLU A 142 -9.10 -25.09 5.86
C GLU A 142 -8.70 -26.17 6.85
N ARG A 143 -9.00 -25.89 8.12
CA ARG A 143 -9.08 -26.90 9.17
C ARG A 143 -10.11 -27.91 8.71
N THR A 144 -9.67 -28.98 8.07
CA THR A 144 -10.48 -30.18 7.90
C THR A 144 -10.58 -30.81 9.29
N SER A 145 -11.64 -30.45 10.03
CA SER A 145 -12.08 -31.22 11.19
C SER A 145 -12.70 -32.51 10.67
N ALA A 146 -11.87 -33.55 10.53
CA ALA A 146 -12.39 -34.91 10.43
C ALA A 146 -12.92 -35.32 11.82
N ASP A 147 -14.23 -35.22 12.03
CA ASP A 147 -14.91 -35.83 13.16
C ASP A 147 -14.97 -37.36 12.95
N PRO A 148 -14.35 -38.20 13.80
CA PRO A 148 -14.33 -39.65 13.61
C PRO A 148 -15.66 -40.33 13.97
N ARG A 149 -16.70 -39.62 14.43
CA ARG A 149 -17.89 -40.22 15.02
C ARG A 149 -19.06 -40.50 14.07
N ARG A 150 -18.81 -40.63 12.77
CA ARG A 150 -19.84 -40.99 11.78
C ARG A 150 -19.46 -42.20 10.93
N ARG A 151 -19.15 -43.33 11.58
CA ARG A 151 -19.30 -44.66 10.96
C ARG A 151 -20.41 -45.43 11.66
N SER A 152 -21.37 -45.77 10.83
CA SER A 152 -22.67 -46.37 11.09
C SER A 152 -22.57 -47.80 11.62
N GLN A 153 -23.53 -48.11 12.47
CA GLN A 153 -23.96 -49.42 12.98
C GLN A 153 -24.07 -50.50 11.87
N PRO A 154 -23.90 -51.79 12.22
CA PRO A 154 -24.23 -52.89 11.33
C PRO A 154 -25.75 -53.08 11.27
N ARG A 155 -26.31 -53.21 10.07
CA ARG A 155 -27.64 -53.81 9.88
C ARG A 155 -27.45 -55.30 9.63
N GLY A 156 -28.11 -56.11 10.44
CA GLY A 156 -28.08 -57.57 10.38
C GLY A 156 -28.73 -58.15 9.13
N GLY A 157 -28.37 -59.41 8.88
CA GLY A 157 -28.84 -60.32 7.84
C GLY A 157 -27.96 -61.55 7.86
#